data_AF-A0A814A5J1-F1
#
_entry.id   AF-A0A814A5J1-F1
#
_cell.length_a   1.000
_cell.length_b   1.000
_cell.length_c   1.000
_cell.angle_alpha   90.00
_cell.angle_beta   90.00
_cell.angle_gamma   90.00
#
_symmetry.space_group_name_H-M   'P 1'
#
loop_
_entity.id
_entity.type
_entity.pdbx_description
1 polymer ?
#
loop_
_entity_poly.entity_id
_entity_poly.type
_entity_poly.pdbx_seq_one_letter_code
_entity_poly.pdbx_strand_id
1 'polypeptide(L)'
;MAFYGLNPDLLAQCATKFAQAEQKFTNEQLEYLRQYYTVNKYPLSHDFQAIAKQWNIDDFHFNISLDYWFLGRRMAEQEIVERRDQGRIAAA
;
A
#
# COMPACT_ATOMS: atom_id res chain seq x y z
N MET A 1 10.19 -11.57 -12.52
CA MET A 1 9.07 -12.51 -12.35
C MET A 1 7.81 -11.64 -12.36
N ALA A 2 7.18 -11.49 -13.52
CA ALA A 2 6.01 -10.61 -13.69
C ALA A 2 4.75 -11.32 -13.16
N PHE A 3 3.91 -10.62 -12.40
CA PHE A 3 2.67 -11.16 -11.83
C PHE A 3 1.59 -11.30 -12.91
N TYR A 4 1.79 -12.20 -13.89
CA TYR A 4 0.78 -12.58 -14.90
C TYR A 4 -0.38 -13.43 -14.33
N GLY A 5 -0.86 -13.15 -13.11
CA GLY A 5 -1.82 -14.05 -12.45
C GLY A 5 -2.69 -13.49 -11.35
N LEU A 6 -2.67 -12.19 -11.07
CA LEU A 6 -3.64 -11.61 -10.14
C LEU A 6 -4.95 -11.36 -10.90
N ASN A 7 -6.01 -12.02 -10.44
CA ASN A 7 -7.36 -11.83 -10.95
C ASN A 7 -7.68 -10.32 -11.00
N PRO A 8 -8.09 -9.74 -12.14
CA PRO A 8 -8.42 -8.32 -12.25
C PRO A 8 -9.46 -7.88 -11.21
N ASP A 9 -10.35 -8.78 -10.79
CA ASP A 9 -11.31 -8.51 -9.72
C ASP A 9 -10.63 -8.33 -8.35
N LEU A 10 -9.56 -9.09 -8.08
CA LEU A 10 -8.78 -8.94 -6.85
C LEU A 10 -7.98 -7.62 -6.86
N LEU A 11 -7.47 -7.21 -8.03
CA LEU A 11 -6.81 -5.91 -8.20
C LEU A 11 -7.78 -4.75 -7.95
N ALA A 12 -8.97 -4.81 -8.54
CA ALA A 12 -10.02 -3.81 -8.34
C ALA A 12 -10.47 -3.74 -6.88
N GLN A 13 -10.59 -4.90 -6.21
CA GLN A 13 -10.89 -4.96 -4.77
C GLN A 13 -9.77 -4.33 -3.93
N CYS A 14 -8.50 -4.64 -4.22
CA CYS A 14 -7.36 -4.06 -3.52
C CYS A 14 -7.31 -2.54 -3.69
N ALA A 15 -7.51 -2.03 -4.91
CA ALA A 15 -7.56 -0.59 -5.18
C ALA A 15 -8.70 0.11 -4.41
N THR A 16 -9.87 -0.52 -4.37
CA THR A 16 -11.02 -0.01 -3.60
C THR A 16 -10.70 0.04 -2.10
N LYS A 17 -10.11 -1.04 -1.56
CA LYS A 17 -9.72 -1.11 -0.14
C LYS A 17 -8.61 -0.14 0.21
N PHE A 18 -7.66 0.08 -0.71
CA PHE A 18 -6.62 1.09 -0.58
C PHE A 18 -7.22 2.49 -0.48
N ALA A 19 -8.11 2.87 -1.39
CA ALA A 19 -8.78 4.18 -1.35
C ALA A 19 -9.60 4.36 -0.06
N GLN A 20 -10.30 3.31 0.39
CA GLN A 20 -11.01 3.32 1.67
C GLN A 20 -10.07 3.48 2.87
N ALA A 21 -8.89 2.85 2.83
CA ALA A 21 -7.89 2.99 3.88
C ALA A 21 -7.29 4.41 3.91
N GLU A 22 -6.96 4.99 2.76
CA GLU A 22 -6.45 6.37 2.68
C GLU A 22 -7.42 7.38 3.31
N GLN A 23 -8.73 7.20 3.12
CA GLN A 23 -9.75 8.08 3.71
C GLN A 23 -9.82 8.01 5.24
N LYS A 24 -9.28 6.97 5.88
CA LYS A 24 -9.27 6.86 7.35
C LYS A 24 -8.11 7.60 8.00
N PHE A 25 -7.09 7.98 7.23
CA PHE A 25 -5.89 8.62 7.75
C PHE A 25 -5.96 10.13 7.55
N THR A 26 -5.47 10.88 8.53
CA THR A 26 -5.23 12.32 8.35
C THR A 26 -4.07 12.55 7.37
N ASN A 27 -3.94 13.76 6.84
CA ASN A 27 -2.81 14.11 5.97
C ASN A 27 -1.45 13.89 6.65
N GLU A 28 -1.34 14.22 7.95
CA GLU A 28 -0.12 13.99 8.74
C GLU A 28 0.20 12.50 8.86
N GLN A 29 -0.80 11.67 9.10
CA GLN A 29 -0.64 10.21 9.14
C GLN A 29 -0.22 9.66 7.78
N LEU A 30 -0.80 10.16 6.69
CA LEU A 30 -0.41 9.77 5.32
C LEU A 30 1.03 10.18 5.00
N GLU A 31 1.47 11.36 5.42
CA GLU A 31 2.86 11.79 5.26
C GLU A 31 3.83 10.91 6.04
N TYR A 32 3.50 10.59 7.29
CA TYR A 32 4.27 9.63 8.09
C TYR A 32 4.33 8.26 7.39
N LEU A 33 3.21 7.72 6.90
CA LEU A 33 3.19 6.43 6.21
C LEU A 33 4.03 6.45 4.93
N ARG A 34 4.02 7.54 4.18
CA ARG A 34 4.88 7.72 3.00
C ARG A 34 6.35 7.70 3.37
N GLN A 35 6.74 8.40 4.43
CA GLN A 35 8.12 8.38 4.93
C GLN A 35 8.50 6.99 5.43
N TYR A 36 7.66 6.36 6.25
CA TYR A 36 7.88 5.03 6.79
C TYR A 36 8.04 3.99 5.67
N TYR A 37 7.22 4.07 4.63
CA TYR A 37 7.30 3.19 3.45
C TYR A 37 8.65 3.24 2.74
N THR A 38 9.35 4.37 2.77
CA THR A 38 10.71 4.46 2.18
C THR A 38 11.74 3.63 2.95
N VAL A 39 11.49 3.36 4.23
CA VAL A 39 12.37 2.61 5.13
C VAL A 39 11.96 1.14 5.18
N ASN A 40 10.66 0.87 5.30
CA ASN A 40 10.11 -0.48 5.40
C ASN A 40 8.82 -0.63 4.56
N LYS A 41 8.94 -1.33 3.42
CA LYS A 41 7.82 -1.62 2.50
C LYS A 41 6.95 -2.80 2.94
N TYR A 42 7.45 -3.64 3.85
CA TYR A 42 6.81 -4.87 4.32
C TYR A 42 6.75 -4.90 5.85
N PRO A 43 6.10 -3.91 6.48
CA PRO A 43 5.90 -3.92 7.92
C PRO A 43 5.15 -5.17 8.38
N LEU A 44 5.50 -5.62 9.57
CA LEU A 44 4.87 -6.75 10.24
C LEU A 44 3.86 -6.26 11.29
N SER A 45 3.13 -7.19 11.90
CA SER A 45 2.09 -6.86 12.89
C SER A 45 2.60 -6.01 14.06
N HIS A 46 3.85 -6.20 14.50
CA HIS A 46 4.44 -5.39 15.58
C HIS A 46 4.77 -3.96 15.13
N ASP A 47 5.09 -3.73 13.85
CA ASP A 47 5.28 -2.39 13.31
C ASP A 47 3.95 -1.62 13.31
N PHE A 48 2.86 -2.28 12.92
CA PHE A 48 1.52 -1.67 12.96
C PHE A 48 1.09 -1.32 14.38
N GLN A 49 1.35 -2.19 15.35
CA GLN A 49 1.10 -1.89 16.76
C GLN A 49 1.92 -0.69 17.25
N ALA A 50 3.17 -0.55 16.82
CA ALA A 50 4.00 0.60 17.15
C ALA A 50 3.43 1.91 16.56
N ILE A 51 3.00 1.88 15.30
CA ILE A 51 2.37 3.02 14.62
C ILE A 51 1.05 3.40 15.29
N ALA A 52 0.20 2.40 15.58
CA ALA A 52 -1.08 2.61 16.25
C ALA A 52 -0.89 3.23 17.65
N LYS A 53 0.09 2.73 18.41
CA LYS A 53 0.47 3.29 19.72
C LYS A 53 0.99 4.72 19.60
N GLN A 54 1.81 5.03 18.59
CA GLN A 54 2.31 6.38 18.34
C GLN A 54 1.17 7.38 18.11
N TRP A 55 0.11 6.95 17.43
CA TRP A 55 -1.06 7.77 17.16
C TRP A 55 -2.14 7.69 18.23
N ASN A 56 -1.87 6.96 19.33
CA ASN A 56 -2.82 6.71 20.41
C ASN A 56 -4.16 6.14 19.91
N ILE A 57 -4.07 5.22 18.94
CA ILE A 57 -5.20 4.51 18.36
C ILE A 57 -5.12 3.06 18.83
N ASP A 58 -6.16 2.58 19.48
CA ASP A 58 -6.30 1.18 19.90
C ASP A 58 -7.49 0.56 19.14
N ASP A 59 -7.26 0.25 17.86
CA ASP A 59 -8.32 -0.27 17.00
C ASP A 59 -7.79 -1.34 16.04
N PHE A 60 -8.36 -2.54 16.14
CA PHE A 60 -8.13 -3.65 15.22
C PHE A 60 -8.40 -3.25 13.75
N HIS A 61 -9.40 -2.40 13.50
CA HIS A 61 -9.71 -1.92 12.14
C HIS A 61 -8.64 -0.99 11.59
N PHE A 62 -7.83 -0.39 12.46
CA PHE A 62 -6.73 0.46 12.07
C PHE A 62 -5.58 -0.35 11.46
N ASN A 63 -5.27 -1.50 12.05
CA ASN A 63 -4.26 -2.43 11.51
C ASN A 63 -4.66 -2.94 10.12
N ILE A 64 -5.95 -3.24 9.92
CA ILE A 64 -6.48 -3.63 8.60
C ILE A 64 -6.29 -2.49 7.57
N SER A 65 -6.54 -1.25 7.97
CA SER A 65 -6.34 -0.10 7.08
C SER A 65 -4.87 0.14 6.76
N LEU A 66 -3.96 -0.07 7.72
CA LEU A 66 -2.52 -0.04 7.46
C LEU A 66 -2.13 -1.12 6.44
N ASP A 67 -2.58 -2.36 6.64
CA ASP A 67 -2.31 -3.47 5.73
C ASP A 67 -2.73 -3.16 4.28
N TYR A 68 -3.96 -2.68 4.08
CA TYR A 68 -4.44 -2.30 2.77
C TYR A 68 -3.67 -1.11 2.18
N TRP A 69 -3.25 -0.16 3.01
CA TRP A 69 -2.44 0.97 2.56
C TRP A 69 -1.08 0.52 2.02
N PHE A 70 -0.34 -0.29 2.78
CA PHE A 70 0.96 -0.82 2.35
C PHE A 70 0.84 -1.75 1.14
N LEU A 71 -0.21 -2.57 1.08
CA LEU A 71 -0.49 -3.41 -0.09
C LEU A 71 -0.75 -2.57 -1.34
N GLY A 72 -1.66 -1.60 -1.28
CA GLY A 72 -1.99 -0.75 -2.42
C GLY A 72 -0.78 0.04 -2.94
N ARG A 73 0.10 0.52 -2.05
CA ARG A 73 1.34 1.21 -2.44
C ARG A 73 2.29 0.29 -3.22
N ARG A 74 2.47 -0.96 -2.79
CA ARG A 74 3.29 -1.93 -3.53
C ARG A 74 2.70 -2.24 -4.91
N MET A 75 1.39 -2.40 -4.99
CA MET A 75 0.71 -2.65 -6.26
C MET A 75 0.86 -1.48 -7.23
N ALA A 76 0.71 -0.23 -6.74
CA ALA A 76 0.92 0.96 -7.56
C ALA A 76 2.37 1.10 -8.05
N GLU A 77 3.36 0.78 -7.21
CA GLU A 77 4.76 0.76 -7.64
C GLU A 77 5.02 -0.27 -8.73
N GLN A 78 4.45 -1.48 -8.60
CA GLN A 78 4.56 -2.53 -9.60
C GLN A 78 3.92 -2.11 -10.93
N GLU A 79 2.73 -1.52 -10.90
CA GLU A 79 2.06 -1.04 -12.12
C GLU A 79 2.89 0.03 -12.85
N ILE A 80 3.53 0.94 -12.11
CA ILE A 80 4.44 1.95 -12.68
C ILE A 80 5.65 1.29 -13.35
N VAL A 81 6.24 0.26 -12.72
CA VAL A 81 7.37 -0.49 -13.28
C VAL A 81 6.96 -1.24 -14.55
N GLU A 82 5.83 -1.94 -14.53
CA GLU A 82 5.34 -2.71 -15.68
C GLU A 82 5.02 -1.82 -16.88
N ARG A 83 4.35 -0.68 -16.67
CA ARG A 83 4.08 0.30 -17.74
C ARG A 83 5.37 0.89 -18.32
N ARG A 84 6.37 1.16 -17.47
CA ARG A 84 7.69 1.65 -17.91
C ARG A 84 8.41 0.62 -18.78
N ASP A 85 8.36 -0.66 -18.40
CA ASP A 85 9.01 -1.73 -19.15
C ASP A 85 8.29 -2.02 -20.46
N GLN A 86 6.94 -1.97 -20.49
CA GLN A 86 6.16 -2.04 -21.74
C GLN A 86 6.49 -0.89 -22.69
N GLY A 87 6.63 0.34 -22.18
CA GLY A 87 7.03 1.50 -22.98
C GLY A 87 8.46 1.40 -23.52
N ARG A 88 9.36 0.68 -22.85
CA ARG A 88 10.72 0.40 -23.35
C ARG A 88 10.75 -0.68 -24.43
N ILE A 89 9.92 -1.72 -24.31
CA ILE A 89 9.84 -2.79 -25.31
C ILE A 89 9.14 -2.31 -26.58
N ALA A 90 8.15 -1.42 -26.49
CA ALA A 90 7.48 -0.85 -27.66
C ALA A 90 8.32 0.19 -28.44
N ALA A 91 9.44 0.65 -27.86
CA ALA A 91 10.33 1.64 -28.46
C ALA A 91 11.66 1.04 -28.98
N ALA A 92 11.79 -0.30 -28.98
CA ALA A 92 12.93 -1.06 -29.50
C ALA A 92 12.54 -1.85 -30.75
#